data_AF-A0A9E3Y5R8-F1
#
_entry.id   AF-A0A9E3Y5R8-F1
#
_cell.length_a   1.000
_cell.length_b   1.000
_cell.length_c   1.000
_cell.angle_alpha   90.00
_cell.angle_beta   90.00
_cell.angle_gamma   90.00
#
_symmetry.space_group_name_H-M   'P 1'
#
loop_
_entity.id
_entity.type
_entity.pdbx_description
1 polymer ?
#
loop_
_entity_poly.entity_id
_entity_poly.type
_entity_poly.pdbx_seq_one_letter_code
_entity_poly.pdbx_strand_id
1 'polypeptide(L)'
;MKTSPPSVPADVGSSAAATRIEHDTMGEVTVPAWALWGAQTQRAVDNFPISGQRISHRLIWALATIKAAAAEVNAESLMVPTVDEKVATAVVAAAERVAAGELDQHFPVDVFQTGSGTSSNMNTNEVIARLASETLGTPGAVHPNDHVNASQSSNDVFPTAIQMAAARALTVDLLP
;
A
#
# COMPACT_ATOMS: atom_id res chain seq x y z
N MET A 1 -15.89 -33.76 28.06
CA MET A 1 -16.82 -33.65 26.92
C MET A 1 -16.15 -32.81 25.85
N LYS A 2 -15.69 -33.44 24.75
CA LYS A 2 -15.05 -32.76 23.62
C LYS A 2 -16.17 -32.30 22.68
N THR A 3 -16.40 -31.00 22.59
CA THR A 3 -17.35 -30.42 21.62
C THR A 3 -16.60 -30.14 20.32
N SER A 4 -16.90 -30.90 19.28
CA SER A 4 -16.45 -30.64 17.91
C SER A 4 -16.92 -29.26 17.44
N PRO A 5 -16.11 -28.51 16.65
CA PRO A 5 -16.59 -27.29 16.02
C PRO A 5 -17.59 -27.60 14.91
N PRO A 6 -18.53 -26.67 14.61
CA PRO A 6 -19.55 -26.87 13.59
C PRO A 6 -18.94 -26.92 12.19
N SER A 7 -19.43 -27.85 11.38
CA SER A 7 -19.10 -28.02 9.97
C SER A 7 -19.54 -26.81 9.14
N VAL A 8 -18.62 -26.25 8.34
CA VAL A 8 -18.91 -25.24 7.32
C VAL A 8 -19.74 -25.90 6.20
N PRO A 9 -20.87 -25.33 5.77
CA PRO A 9 -21.60 -25.85 4.62
C PRO A 9 -20.76 -25.66 3.36
N ALA A 10 -20.61 -26.73 2.60
CA ALA A 10 -20.09 -26.68 1.24
C ALA A 10 -21.13 -26.04 0.30
N ASP A 11 -20.59 -25.29 -0.67
CA ASP A 11 -21.21 -24.78 -1.89
C ASP A 11 -22.09 -23.52 -1.79
N VAL A 12 -21.45 -22.38 -2.11
CA VAL A 12 -22.10 -21.27 -2.79
C VAL A 12 -21.18 -20.85 -3.96
N GLY A 13 -21.41 -21.46 -5.13
CA GLY A 13 -21.16 -20.93 -6.47
C GLY A 13 -20.04 -19.90 -6.63
N SER A 14 -18.83 -20.39 -6.95
CA SER A 14 -17.71 -19.54 -7.39
C SER A 14 -17.98 -18.93 -8.77
N SER A 15 -18.55 -17.73 -8.78
CA SER A 15 -18.21 -16.75 -9.82
C SER A 15 -16.73 -16.48 -9.62
N ALA A 16 -15.87 -16.98 -10.52
CA ALA A 16 -14.46 -16.65 -10.49
C ALA A 16 -14.33 -15.12 -10.51
N ALA A 17 -13.91 -14.53 -9.39
CA ALA A 17 -13.75 -13.09 -9.29
C ALA A 17 -12.81 -12.64 -10.42
N ALA A 18 -13.20 -11.60 -11.16
CA ALA A 18 -12.40 -11.10 -12.27
C ALA A 18 -10.97 -10.81 -11.77
N THR A 19 -9.97 -11.20 -12.56
CA THR A 19 -8.55 -10.98 -12.27
C THR A 19 -7.88 -10.19 -13.40
N ARG A 20 -6.71 -9.65 -13.11
CA ARG A 20 -5.80 -9.06 -14.08
C ARG A 20 -4.39 -9.60 -13.87
N ILE A 21 -3.57 -9.52 -14.90
CA ILE A 21 -2.15 -9.87 -14.82
C ILE A 21 -1.34 -8.60 -14.55
N GLU A 22 -0.50 -8.65 -13.53
CA GLU A 22 0.51 -7.65 -13.22
C GLU A 22 1.90 -8.26 -13.40
N HIS A 23 2.90 -7.43 -13.66
CA HIS A 23 4.28 -7.87 -13.91
C HIS A 23 5.25 -7.22 -12.95
N ASP A 24 6.19 -8.01 -12.45
CA ASP A 24 7.41 -7.51 -11.80
C ASP A 24 8.64 -8.25 -12.35
N THR A 25 9.81 -8.03 -11.75
CA THR A 25 11.07 -8.65 -12.18
C THR A 25 11.10 -10.17 -12.01
N MET A 26 10.20 -10.75 -11.22
CA MET A 26 10.06 -12.19 -11.04
C MET A 26 9.03 -12.81 -11.99
N GLY A 27 8.39 -12.01 -12.85
CA GLY A 27 7.44 -12.44 -13.87
C GLY A 27 6.00 -12.02 -13.59
N GLU A 28 5.05 -12.79 -14.11
CA GLU A 28 3.62 -12.49 -14.04
C GLU A 28 3.02 -12.88 -12.68
N VAL A 29 2.01 -12.12 -12.24
CA VAL A 29 1.21 -12.41 -11.05
C VAL A 29 -0.26 -12.10 -11.33
N THR A 30 -1.14 -13.00 -10.90
CA THR A 30 -2.59 -12.81 -11.01
C THR A 30 -3.11 -12.01 -9.81
N VAL A 31 -3.66 -10.83 -10.07
CA VAL A 31 -4.20 -9.92 -9.04
C VAL A 31 -5.72 -9.77 -9.20
N PRO A 32 -6.52 -9.74 -8.13
CA PRO A 32 -7.96 -9.49 -8.24
C PRO A 32 -8.25 -8.15 -8.94
N ALA A 33 -9.15 -8.12 -9.92
CA ALA A 33 -9.37 -6.93 -10.76
C ALA A 33 -9.84 -5.69 -9.98
N TRP A 34 -10.49 -5.88 -8.83
CA TRP A 34 -10.92 -4.80 -7.94
C TRP A 34 -9.80 -4.22 -7.07
N ALA A 35 -8.66 -4.93 -6.95
CA ALA A 35 -7.58 -4.55 -6.06
C ALA A 35 -6.75 -3.42 -6.65
N LEU A 36 -6.42 -2.42 -5.82
CA LEU A 36 -5.55 -1.31 -6.21
C LEU A 36 -4.05 -1.63 -6.13
N TRP A 37 -3.66 -2.67 -5.39
CA TRP A 37 -2.27 -3.10 -5.26
C TRP A 37 -1.78 -3.87 -6.49
N GLY A 38 -0.47 -3.97 -6.69
CA GLY A 38 0.16 -4.57 -7.87
C GLY A 38 0.84 -5.90 -7.60
N ALA A 39 1.80 -6.24 -8.48
CA ALA A 39 2.50 -7.52 -8.46
C ALA A 39 3.24 -7.79 -7.15
N GLN A 40 3.99 -6.81 -6.61
CA GLN A 40 4.83 -7.06 -5.43
C GLN A 40 3.99 -7.29 -4.18
N THR A 41 2.89 -6.54 -4.04
CA THR A 41 1.94 -6.78 -2.94
C THR A 41 1.28 -8.14 -3.07
N GLN A 42 0.86 -8.53 -4.27
CA GLN A 42 0.23 -9.83 -4.45
C GLN A 42 1.21 -10.97 -4.12
N ARG A 43 2.48 -10.87 -4.54
CA ARG A 43 3.50 -11.84 -4.12
C ARG A 43 3.69 -11.87 -2.60
N ALA A 44 3.65 -10.72 -1.94
CA ALA A 44 3.74 -10.69 -0.49
C ALA A 44 2.54 -11.38 0.18
N VAL A 45 1.32 -11.18 -0.35
CA VAL A 45 0.13 -11.89 0.12
C VAL A 45 0.29 -13.40 -0.03
N ASP A 46 0.80 -13.85 -1.18
CA ASP A 46 0.99 -15.27 -1.47
C ASP A 46 2.13 -15.90 -0.64
N ASN A 47 3.18 -15.12 -0.32
CA ASN A 47 4.36 -15.59 0.40
C ASN A 47 4.21 -15.55 1.93
N PHE A 48 3.37 -14.67 2.48
CA PHE A 48 3.22 -14.47 3.92
C PHE A 48 1.80 -14.75 4.48
N PRO A 49 1.16 -15.90 4.20
CA PRO A 49 -0.15 -16.24 4.76
C PRO A 49 -0.01 -16.79 6.20
N ILE A 50 0.50 -15.98 7.13
CA ILE A 50 0.91 -16.46 8.46
C ILE A 50 -0.22 -16.36 9.50
N SER A 51 -0.84 -15.18 9.64
CA SER A 51 -1.79 -14.91 10.72
C SER A 51 -3.14 -14.37 10.25
N GLY A 52 -3.19 -13.80 9.05
CA GLY A 52 -4.33 -13.02 8.56
C GLY A 52 -4.46 -11.64 9.20
N GLN A 53 -3.54 -11.25 10.09
CA GLN A 53 -3.52 -9.92 10.70
C GLN A 53 -2.79 -8.93 9.80
N ARG A 54 -3.45 -7.83 9.46
CA ARG A 54 -2.88 -6.75 8.64
C ARG A 54 -2.17 -5.73 9.50
N ILE A 55 -1.34 -4.89 8.89
CA ILE A 55 -0.83 -3.69 9.55
C ILE A 55 -1.99 -2.76 9.96
N SER A 56 -1.82 -2.05 11.08
CA SER A 56 -2.85 -1.13 11.57
C SER A 56 -3.06 0.05 10.63
N HIS A 57 -4.28 0.60 10.62
CA HIS A 57 -4.59 1.85 9.91
C HIS A 57 -3.61 2.98 10.25
N ARG A 58 -3.14 3.09 11.50
CA ARG A 58 -2.16 4.11 11.92
C ARG A 58 -0.86 4.03 11.14
N LEU A 59 -0.42 2.81 10.82
CA LEU A 59 0.81 2.60 10.04
C LEU A 59 0.57 2.88 8.55
N ILE A 60 -0.60 2.51 8.02
CA ILE A 60 -1.03 2.87 6.65
C ILE A 60 -1.09 4.40 6.50
N TRP A 61 -1.72 5.09 7.46
CA TRP A 61 -1.76 6.55 7.54
C TRP A 61 -0.36 7.17 7.50
N ALA A 62 0.55 6.66 8.33
CA ALA A 62 1.91 7.19 8.41
C ALA A 62 2.69 6.97 7.10
N LEU A 63 2.60 5.77 6.50
CA LEU A 63 3.22 5.47 5.20
C LEU A 63 2.70 6.42 4.12
N ALA A 64 1.38 6.58 4.01
CA ALA A 64 0.77 7.47 3.03
C ALA A 64 1.18 8.94 3.24
N THR A 65 1.21 9.41 4.49
CA THR A 65 1.65 10.77 4.83
C THR A 65 3.11 11.01 4.40
N ILE A 66 4.00 10.03 4.57
CA ILE A 66 5.38 10.10 4.09
C ILE A 66 5.41 10.20 2.56
N LYS A 67 4.59 9.41 1.84
CA LYS A 67 4.54 9.47 0.37
C LYS A 67 4.04 10.81 -0.15
N ALA A 68 3.06 11.43 0.50
CA ALA A 68 2.60 12.77 0.16
C ALA A 68 3.72 13.80 0.31
N ALA A 69 4.35 13.85 1.49
CA ALA A 69 5.43 14.80 1.78
C ALA A 69 6.64 14.60 0.85
N ALA A 70 7.00 13.34 0.55
CA ALA A 70 8.09 13.05 -0.38
C ALA A 70 7.78 13.53 -1.80
N ALA A 71 6.54 13.39 -2.27
CA ALA A 71 6.14 13.87 -3.60
C ALA A 71 6.21 15.40 -3.71
N GLU A 72 5.74 16.12 -2.69
CA GLU A 72 5.83 17.59 -2.62
C GLU A 72 7.29 18.06 -2.66
N VAL A 73 8.15 17.50 -1.80
CA VAL A 73 9.58 17.87 -1.73
C VAL A 73 10.31 17.51 -3.03
N ASN A 74 10.03 16.35 -3.62
CA ASN A 74 10.67 15.95 -4.88
C ASN A 74 10.32 16.93 -6.01
N ALA A 75 9.06 17.35 -6.13
CA ALA A 75 8.65 18.34 -7.13
C ALA A 75 9.24 19.73 -6.87
N GLU A 76 9.30 20.18 -5.60
CA GLU A 76 9.90 21.47 -5.25
C GLU A 76 11.41 21.50 -5.49
N SER A 77 12.12 20.42 -5.17
CA SER A 77 13.58 20.37 -5.26
C SER A 77 14.13 20.42 -6.70
N LEU A 78 13.31 20.02 -7.69
CA LEU A 78 13.71 19.82 -9.09
C LEU A 78 14.88 18.84 -9.30
N MET A 79 15.28 18.08 -8.26
CA MET A 79 16.37 17.09 -8.32
C MET A 79 15.92 15.72 -8.82
N VAL A 80 14.60 15.49 -8.88
CA VAL A 80 13.99 14.25 -9.38
C VAL A 80 13.13 14.58 -10.60
N PRO A 81 13.70 14.54 -11.82
CA PRO A 81 12.99 14.97 -13.03
C PRO A 81 11.72 14.16 -13.36
N THR A 82 11.61 12.96 -12.79
CA THR A 82 10.46 12.07 -12.97
C THR A 82 9.24 12.48 -12.12
N VAL A 83 9.40 13.39 -11.16
CA VAL A 83 8.32 13.88 -10.29
C VAL A 83 8.11 15.36 -10.56
N ASP A 84 7.25 15.66 -11.53
CA ASP A 84 6.79 17.03 -11.80
C ASP A 84 5.58 17.42 -10.92
N GLU A 85 5.17 18.69 -10.98
CA GLU A 85 4.03 19.21 -10.20
C GLU A 85 2.73 18.44 -10.44
N LYS A 86 2.50 17.97 -11.66
CA LYS A 86 1.30 17.23 -12.03
C LYS A 86 1.30 15.82 -11.41
N VAL A 87 2.43 15.13 -11.46
CA VAL A 87 2.62 13.82 -10.80
C VAL A 87 2.51 13.98 -9.29
N ALA A 88 3.20 14.97 -8.71
CA ALA A 88 3.18 15.21 -7.27
C ALA A 88 1.77 15.50 -6.76
N THR A 89 1.02 16.38 -7.44
CA THR A 89 -0.37 16.69 -7.08
C THR A 89 -1.25 15.45 -7.07
N ALA A 90 -1.12 14.58 -8.08
CA ALA A 90 -1.90 13.35 -8.16
C ALA A 90 -1.49 12.33 -7.08
N VAL A 91 -0.20 12.24 -6.75
CA VAL A 91 0.32 11.38 -5.68
C VAL A 91 -0.15 11.85 -4.31
N VAL A 92 -0.11 13.16 -4.04
CA VAL A 92 -0.60 13.75 -2.79
C VAL A 92 -2.09 13.47 -2.61
N ALA A 93 -2.92 13.76 -3.62
CA ALA A 93 -4.35 13.52 -3.54
C ALA A 93 -4.69 12.02 -3.32
N ALA A 94 -3.95 11.11 -3.95
CA ALA A 94 -4.11 9.67 -3.72
C ALA A 94 -3.66 9.24 -2.31
N ALA A 95 -2.53 9.78 -1.84
CA ALA A 95 -2.00 9.51 -0.51
C ALA A 95 -2.94 10.01 0.60
N GLU A 96 -3.56 11.18 0.43
CA GLU A 96 -4.55 11.72 1.38
C GLU A 96 -5.76 10.79 1.54
N ARG A 97 -6.26 10.20 0.46
CA ARG A 97 -7.35 9.21 0.52
C ARG A 97 -6.95 7.94 1.26
N VAL A 98 -5.73 7.47 1.06
CA VAL A 98 -5.17 6.35 1.83
C VAL A 98 -5.05 6.72 3.31
N ALA A 99 -4.53 7.92 3.60
CA ALA A 99 -4.36 8.42 4.95
C ALA A 99 -5.70 8.62 5.68
N ALA A 100 -6.77 8.95 4.95
CA ALA A 100 -8.13 9.07 5.48
C ALA A 100 -8.80 7.72 5.81
N GLY A 101 -8.19 6.58 5.43
CA GLY A 101 -8.70 5.24 5.71
C GLY A 101 -9.78 4.76 4.72
N GLU A 102 -10.00 5.48 3.61
CA GLU A 102 -10.98 5.11 2.58
C GLU A 102 -10.65 3.80 1.86
N LEU A 103 -9.40 3.35 1.98
CA LEU A 103 -8.79 2.34 1.12
C LEU A 103 -8.11 1.21 1.90
N ASP A 104 -8.38 1.08 3.20
CA ASP A 104 -7.75 0.09 4.08
C ASP A 104 -7.90 -1.36 3.57
N GLN A 105 -8.98 -1.67 2.83
CA GLN A 105 -9.17 -2.98 2.18
C GLN A 105 -8.10 -3.32 1.14
N HIS A 106 -7.37 -2.32 0.62
CA HIS A 106 -6.30 -2.48 -0.36
C HIS A 106 -4.92 -2.70 0.26
N PHE A 107 -4.86 -2.94 1.57
CA PHE A 107 -3.65 -3.27 2.31
C PHE A 107 -3.71 -4.68 2.90
N PRO A 108 -3.68 -5.74 2.05
CA PRO A 108 -3.90 -7.12 2.49
C PRO A 108 -2.70 -7.77 3.16
N VAL A 109 -1.51 -7.15 3.11
CA VAL A 109 -0.25 -7.75 3.58
C VAL A 109 -0.30 -8.04 5.08
N ASP A 110 0.12 -9.25 5.44
CA ASP A 110 0.20 -9.69 6.84
C ASP A 110 1.28 -8.89 7.61
N VAL A 111 1.05 -8.67 8.90
CA VAL A 111 2.03 -8.03 9.79
C VAL A 111 3.32 -8.86 9.86
N PHE A 112 3.25 -10.18 9.73
CA PHE A 112 4.40 -11.08 9.69
C PHE A 112 4.99 -11.17 8.27
N GLN A 113 5.49 -10.05 7.78
CA GLN A 113 6.16 -9.89 6.49
C GLN A 113 7.68 -9.77 6.65
N THR A 114 8.39 -9.26 5.63
CA THR A 114 9.82 -8.94 5.74
C THR A 114 10.08 -7.95 6.89
N GLY A 115 11.15 -8.17 7.67
CA GLY A 115 11.44 -7.35 8.86
C GLY A 115 11.75 -5.86 8.58
N SER A 116 12.10 -5.53 7.34
CA SER A 116 12.27 -4.15 6.85
C SER A 116 10.95 -3.44 6.51
N GLY A 117 9.82 -4.15 6.49
CA GLY A 117 8.52 -3.60 6.06
C GLY A 117 8.45 -3.27 4.57
N THR A 118 9.31 -3.90 3.76
CA THR A 118 9.36 -3.65 2.30
C THR A 118 8.02 -3.94 1.63
N SER A 119 7.32 -5.01 2.02
CA SER A 119 6.04 -5.37 1.41
C SER A 119 4.96 -4.30 1.66
N SER A 120 4.83 -3.78 2.87
CA SER A 120 3.90 -2.68 3.17
C SER A 120 4.31 -1.35 2.55
N ASN A 121 5.60 -1.05 2.44
CA ASN A 121 6.07 0.12 1.69
C ASN A 121 5.65 0.02 0.21
N MET A 122 5.90 -1.11 -0.43
CA MET A 122 5.51 -1.35 -1.83
C MET A 122 4.01 -1.39 -2.02
N ASN A 123 3.25 -1.95 -1.08
CA ASN A 123 1.79 -1.90 -1.11
C ASN A 123 1.27 -0.47 -1.13
N THR A 124 1.86 0.40 -0.30
CA THR A 124 1.50 1.82 -0.30
C THR A 124 1.85 2.47 -1.64
N ASN A 125 3.04 2.19 -2.17
CA ASN A 125 3.49 2.71 -3.45
C ASN A 125 2.56 2.30 -4.61
N GLU A 126 2.20 1.02 -4.71
CA GLU A 126 1.36 0.48 -5.78
C GLU A 126 -0.07 1.03 -5.73
N VAL A 127 -0.68 1.11 -4.54
CA VAL A 127 -2.04 1.65 -4.38
C VAL A 127 -2.08 3.14 -4.77
N ILE A 128 -1.13 3.93 -4.29
CA ILE A 128 -1.05 5.36 -4.60
C ILE A 128 -0.76 5.58 -6.09
N ALA A 129 0.21 4.84 -6.66
CA ALA A 129 0.57 4.95 -8.07
C ALA A 129 -0.61 4.65 -8.99
N ARG A 130 -1.40 3.63 -8.65
CA ARG A 130 -2.60 3.29 -9.42
C ARG A 130 -3.63 4.40 -9.38
N LEU A 131 -3.99 4.90 -8.20
CA LEU A 131 -4.98 5.97 -8.03
C LEU A 131 -4.53 7.28 -8.69
N ALA A 132 -3.25 7.62 -8.57
CA ALA A 132 -2.68 8.79 -9.21
C ALA A 132 -2.74 8.64 -10.74
N SER A 133 -2.40 7.46 -11.29
CA SER A 133 -2.52 7.18 -12.73
C SER A 133 -3.97 7.28 -13.24
N GLU A 134 -4.94 6.75 -12.47
CA GLU A 134 -6.37 6.88 -12.77
C GLU A 134 -6.80 8.35 -12.80
N THR A 135 -6.32 9.15 -11.83
CA THR A 135 -6.57 10.60 -11.76
C THR A 135 -5.99 11.35 -12.97
N LEU A 136 -4.81 10.95 -13.44
CA LEU A 136 -4.17 11.52 -14.62
C LEU A 136 -4.79 11.03 -15.94
N GLY A 137 -5.71 10.08 -15.91
CA GLY A 137 -6.40 9.52 -17.09
C GLY A 137 -5.54 8.62 -17.97
N THR A 138 -4.33 8.26 -17.52
CA THR A 138 -3.38 7.47 -18.30
C THR A 138 -2.85 6.32 -17.44
N PRO A 139 -3.18 5.06 -17.79
CA PRO A 139 -2.64 3.89 -17.10
C PRO A 139 -1.11 3.90 -17.07
N GLY A 140 -0.53 3.69 -15.89
CA GLY A 140 0.92 3.67 -15.71
C GLY A 140 1.61 5.03 -15.80
N ALA A 141 0.87 6.15 -15.83
CA ALA A 141 1.48 7.48 -15.78
C ALA A 141 2.27 7.73 -14.49
N VAL A 142 1.90 7.05 -13.40
CA VAL A 142 2.62 7.08 -12.13
C VAL A 142 3.23 5.71 -11.84
N HIS A 143 4.56 5.63 -11.76
CA HIS A 143 5.28 4.41 -11.43
C HIS A 143 5.46 4.30 -9.90
N PRO A 144 5.20 3.13 -9.29
CA PRO A 144 5.32 2.96 -7.84
C PRO A 144 6.74 3.22 -7.32
N ASN A 145 7.77 2.82 -8.06
CA ASN A 145 9.16 3.05 -7.62
C ASN A 145 9.72 4.40 -8.05
N ASP A 146 9.47 4.81 -9.30
CA ASP A 146 10.20 5.93 -9.91
C ASP A 146 9.57 7.28 -9.57
N HIS A 147 8.30 7.26 -9.15
CA HIS A 147 7.54 8.45 -8.76
C HIS A 147 7.15 8.40 -7.27
N VAL A 148 6.40 7.39 -6.83
CA VAL A 148 5.88 7.36 -5.44
C VAL A 148 6.98 7.07 -4.42
N ASN A 149 7.92 6.18 -4.75
CA ASN A 149 9.06 5.84 -3.91
C ASN A 149 10.34 6.62 -4.27
N ALA A 150 10.22 7.69 -5.05
CA ALA A 150 11.37 8.50 -5.41
C ALA A 150 12.06 9.06 -4.16
N SER A 151 13.40 9.02 -4.16
CA SER A 151 14.26 9.47 -3.05
C SER A 151 14.09 8.70 -1.73
N GLN A 152 13.50 7.50 -1.75
CA GLN A 152 13.18 6.72 -0.55
C GLN A 152 13.67 5.28 -0.63
N SER A 153 13.89 4.66 0.54
CA SER A 153 14.04 3.21 0.72
C SER A 153 12.88 2.66 1.56
N SER A 154 12.74 1.35 1.69
CA SER A 154 11.89 0.81 2.78
C SER A 154 12.60 0.92 4.13
N ASN A 155 13.94 0.89 4.12
CA ASN A 155 14.77 0.87 5.32
C ASN A 155 14.79 2.19 6.10
N ASP A 156 14.42 3.31 5.47
CA ASP A 156 14.22 4.63 6.10
C ASP A 156 12.72 4.95 6.28
N VAL A 157 11.88 4.65 5.30
CA VAL A 157 10.44 4.94 5.34
C VAL A 157 9.72 4.13 6.42
N PHE A 158 9.97 2.83 6.53
CA PHE A 158 9.20 2.00 7.46
C PHE A 158 9.50 2.31 8.93
N PRO A 159 10.78 2.49 9.36
CA PRO A 159 11.08 2.99 10.70
C PRO A 159 10.51 4.38 10.97
N THR A 160 10.53 5.28 9.97
CA THR A 160 9.92 6.61 10.08
C THR A 160 8.40 6.51 10.31
N ALA A 161 7.72 5.64 9.57
CA ALA A 161 6.29 5.41 9.69
C ALA A 161 5.91 4.85 11.07
N ILE A 162 6.72 3.94 11.63
CA ILE A 162 6.52 3.43 13.00
C ILE A 162 6.58 4.57 14.01
N GLN A 163 7.58 5.44 13.93
CA GLN A 163 7.72 6.58 14.84
C GLN A 163 6.55 7.56 14.71
N MET A 164 6.14 7.89 13.48
CA MET A 164 4.99 8.77 13.23
C MET A 164 3.69 8.17 13.77
N ALA A 165 3.43 6.89 13.52
CA ALA A 165 2.24 6.20 13.99
C ALA A 165 2.19 6.15 15.53
N ALA A 166 3.32 5.87 16.17
CA ALA A 166 3.44 5.86 17.63
C ALA A 166 3.24 7.25 18.22
N ALA A 167 3.92 8.28 17.68
CA ALA A 167 3.79 9.65 18.14
C ALA A 167 2.34 10.17 18.01
N ARG A 168 1.67 9.87 16.89
CA ARG A 168 0.25 10.20 16.70
C ARG A 168 -0.63 9.46 17.69
N ALA A 169 -0.42 8.16 17.89
CA ALA A 169 -1.21 7.39 18.85
C ALA A 169 -1.09 7.94 20.29
N LEU A 170 0.12 8.36 20.67
CA LEU A 170 0.35 8.98 21.97
C LEU A 170 -0.35 10.34 22.08
N THR A 171 -0.21 11.20 21.07
CA THR A 171 -0.67 12.60 21.14
C THR A 171 -2.16 12.79 20.85
N VAL A 172 -2.78 11.92 20.07
CA VAL A 172 -4.17 12.06 19.63
C VAL A 172 -5.12 11.15 20.42
N ASP A 173 -4.66 9.97 20.85
CA ASP A 173 -5.55 8.98 21.47
C ASP A 173 -5.25 8.73 22.95
N LEU A 174 -3.99 8.83 23.38
CA LEU A 174 -3.60 8.50 24.75
C LEU A 174 -3.54 9.73 25.68
N LEU A 175 -2.95 10.82 25.22
CA LEU A 175 -2.79 12.02 26.04
C LEU A 175 -4.12 12.81 26.12
N PRO A 176 -4.47 13.36 27.30
CA PRO A 176 -5.69 14.16 27.51
C PRO A 176 -5.69 15.52 26.81
#